data_AF-A0A841DHB1-F1
#
_entry.id   AF-A0A841DHB1-F1
#
_cell.length_a   1.000
_cell.length_b   1.000
_cell.length_c   1.000
_cell.angle_alpha   90.00
_cell.angle_beta   90.00
_cell.angle_gamma   90.00
#
_symmetry.space_group_name_H-M   'P 1'
#
loop_
_entity.id
_entity.type
_entity.pdbx_description
1 polymer ?
#
loop_
_entity_poly.entity_id
_entity_poly.type
_entity_poly.pdbx_seq_one_letter_code
_entity_poly.pdbx_strand_id
1 'polypeptide(L)'
;MDYYEDLPTVGRSRTGRLTWRTTLIGWGSKSTNQVVVRVYIDQVNADNGSKVTPGNASLRMSLSCDFVYGNTSCGDAPGSCHEATFAQLAAGTPLEFTTTVDLPAATPELPDRKTGLNLGVKFDALTTLAAGQTFPAGTIKSVVRCDGSTRSTFNGPACIFAGVVPQWTLNRADGEVGDVAKHVYQAINDPNSTVPPDPSGNKYIPYNLTRTVDTNLNQAQRDRAKYQCKKWFNSEPDEQCDEYPFASSYEGTFNDPETNYSVKLIDATQNETEGWKRGLWYKDDRILELDGFRVIAYQER
;
A
#
# COMPACT_ATOMS: atom_id res chain seq x y z
N MET A 1 11.18 -10.86 16.20
CA MET A 1 11.50 -9.77 17.14
C MET A 1 11.41 -10.40 18.51
N ASP A 2 12.54 -10.63 19.17
CA ASP A 2 12.60 -11.27 20.48
C ASP A 2 12.46 -10.17 21.55
N TYR A 3 11.48 -10.29 22.44
CA TYR A 3 11.21 -9.32 23.50
C TYR A 3 11.69 -9.88 24.84
N TYR A 4 12.53 -9.13 25.56
CA TYR A 4 12.96 -9.42 26.93
C TYR A 4 12.76 -8.17 27.78
N GLU A 5 11.98 -8.29 28.86
CA GLU A 5 11.98 -7.34 29.98
C GLU A 5 12.18 -8.13 31.29
N ASP A 6 13.24 -7.77 32.02
CA ASP A 6 13.54 -8.31 33.34
C ASP A 6 12.85 -7.47 34.44
N LEU A 7 12.03 -8.13 35.26
CA LEU A 7 11.51 -7.62 36.55
C LEU A 7 11.73 -8.68 37.65
N PRO A 8 11.83 -8.28 38.93
CA PRO A 8 12.74 -8.87 39.90
C PRO A 8 12.34 -10.25 40.43
N THR A 9 13.38 -10.95 40.88
CA THR A 9 13.49 -12.35 41.28
C THR A 9 12.50 -12.82 42.36
N VAL A 10 11.50 -13.60 41.93
CA VAL A 10 10.93 -14.73 42.68
C VAL A 10 11.17 -15.96 41.81
N GLY A 11 11.78 -17.01 42.37
CA GLY A 11 12.28 -18.17 41.62
C GLY A 11 11.22 -18.79 40.69
N ARG A 12 11.24 -18.40 39.41
CA ARG A 12 10.46 -19.05 38.35
C ARG A 12 11.28 -20.24 37.86
N SER A 13 10.89 -21.46 38.21
CA SER A 13 11.30 -22.61 37.41
C SER A 13 10.62 -22.48 36.05
N ARG A 14 11.37 -22.47 34.94
CA ARG A 14 10.77 -22.56 33.60
C ARG A 14 9.97 -23.86 33.51
N THR A 15 8.64 -23.75 33.45
CA THR A 15 7.71 -24.89 33.36
C THR A 15 7.81 -25.62 32.02
N GLY A 16 8.44 -25.01 31.04
CA GLY A 16 8.61 -25.51 29.67
C GLY A 16 8.76 -24.36 28.67
N ARG A 17 8.94 -24.70 27.39
CA ARG A 17 8.94 -23.75 26.27
C ARG A 17 8.12 -24.35 25.12
N LEU A 18 7.31 -23.50 24.51
CA LEU A 18 6.57 -23.78 23.28
C LEU A 18 6.99 -22.73 22.24
N THR A 19 7.27 -23.18 21.02
CA THR A 19 7.52 -22.31 19.86
C THR A 19 6.55 -22.66 18.75
N TRP A 20 6.13 -21.67 17.97
CA TRP A 20 5.26 -21.86 16.82
C TRP A 20 5.58 -20.80 15.77
N ARG A 21 5.06 -21.00 14.57
CA ARG A 21 5.09 -20.00 13.51
C ARG A 21 3.67 -19.49 13.26
N THR A 22 3.56 -18.17 13.11
CA THR A 22 2.32 -17.49 12.74
C THR A 22 2.48 -16.89 11.35
N THR A 23 1.54 -17.15 10.46
CA THR A 23 1.42 -16.48 9.16
C THR A 23 0.09 -15.75 9.08
N LEU A 24 0.14 -14.45 8.74
CA LEU A 24 -1.05 -13.64 8.51
C LEU A 24 -1.15 -13.32 7.02
N ILE A 25 -2.32 -13.56 6.45
CA ILE A 25 -2.64 -13.15 5.08
C ILE A 25 -3.87 -12.28 5.15
N GLY A 26 -3.77 -11.05 4.67
CA GLY A 26 -4.86 -10.08 4.68
C GLY A 26 -5.29 -9.66 3.28
N TRP A 27 -6.58 -9.42 3.09
CA TRP A 27 -7.12 -8.81 1.88
C TRP A 27 -8.18 -7.77 2.23
N GLY A 28 -8.08 -6.62 1.56
CA GLY A 28 -9.14 -5.63 1.56
C GLY A 28 -10.11 -5.90 0.40
N SER A 29 -11.37 -5.60 0.62
CA SER A 29 -12.39 -5.68 -0.42
C SER A 29 -12.22 -4.55 -1.44
N LYS A 30 -12.57 -4.82 -2.70
CA LYS A 30 -12.58 -3.84 -3.80
C LYS A 30 -13.93 -3.16 -4.01
N SER A 31 -14.97 -3.58 -3.30
CA SER A 31 -16.36 -3.09 -3.45
C SER A 31 -17.11 -2.91 -2.12
N THR A 32 -16.46 -3.22 -1.00
CA THR A 32 -16.95 -2.96 0.36
C THR A 32 -15.81 -2.43 1.22
N ASN A 33 -16.14 -1.78 2.32
CA ASN A 33 -15.19 -1.31 3.35
C ASN A 33 -14.79 -2.44 4.33
N GLN A 34 -14.67 -3.67 3.82
CA GLN A 34 -14.32 -4.85 4.60
C GLN A 34 -12.86 -5.23 4.42
N VAL A 35 -12.30 -5.74 5.50
CA VAL A 35 -10.96 -6.34 5.53
C VAL A 35 -11.07 -7.71 6.17
N VAL A 36 -10.39 -8.66 5.57
CA VAL A 36 -10.31 -10.03 6.06
C VAL A 36 -8.85 -10.33 6.38
N VAL A 37 -8.62 -10.99 7.50
CA VAL A 37 -7.31 -11.48 7.93
C VAL A 37 -7.44 -12.96 8.25
N ARG A 38 -6.69 -13.80 7.53
CA ARG A 38 -6.50 -15.21 7.89
C ARG A 38 -5.24 -15.41 8.68
N VAL A 39 -5.35 -16.21 9.74
CA VAL A 39 -4.26 -16.59 10.63
C VAL A 39 -4.00 -18.08 10.48
N TYR A 40 -2.76 -18.41 10.15
CA TYR A 40 -2.24 -19.77 10.12
C TYR A 40 -1.27 -19.93 11.28
N ILE A 41 -1.42 -21.02 12.03
CA ILE A 41 -0.51 -21.43 13.08
C ILE A 41 0.03 -22.80 12.70
N ASP A 42 1.33 -22.93 12.58
CA ASP A 42 1.98 -24.20 12.29
C ASP A 42 3.36 -24.28 12.98
N GLN A 43 4.11 -25.34 12.68
CA GLN A 43 5.44 -25.60 13.26
C GLN A 43 5.43 -25.49 14.81
N VAL A 44 4.37 -26.01 15.43
CA VAL A 44 4.22 -26.01 16.88
C VAL A 44 5.13 -27.08 17.47
N ASN A 45 6.11 -26.65 18.26
CA ASN A 45 7.10 -27.51 18.90
C ASN A 45 7.20 -27.18 20.39
N ALA A 46 7.24 -28.21 21.22
CA ALA A 46 7.55 -28.10 22.64
C ALA A 46 8.95 -28.66 22.90
N ASP A 47 9.72 -28.00 23.77
CA ASP A 47 11.03 -28.50 24.17
C ASP A 47 10.89 -29.86 24.89
N ASN A 48 11.91 -30.71 24.77
CA ASN A 48 11.90 -32.02 25.43
C ASN A 48 11.79 -31.87 26.96
N GLY A 49 10.88 -32.61 27.60
CA GLY A 49 10.58 -32.48 29.02
C GLY A 49 9.73 -31.26 29.42
N SER A 50 9.27 -30.45 28.46
CA SER A 50 8.34 -29.35 28.69
C SER A 50 7.01 -29.87 29.26
N LYS A 51 6.55 -29.30 30.38
CA LYS A 51 5.19 -29.58 30.89
C LYS A 51 4.13 -28.86 30.07
N VAL A 52 4.50 -27.78 29.40
CA VAL A 52 3.66 -27.06 28.44
C VAL A 52 3.72 -27.80 27.10
N THR A 53 2.58 -28.29 26.64
CA THR A 53 2.44 -29.07 25.41
C THR A 53 1.42 -28.41 24.49
N PRO A 54 1.42 -28.73 23.18
CA PRO A 54 0.42 -28.18 22.26
C PRO A 54 -1.04 -28.45 22.66
N GLY A 55 -1.30 -29.53 23.41
CA GLY A 55 -2.65 -29.90 23.85
C GLY A 55 -3.12 -29.24 25.15
N ASN A 56 -2.21 -28.63 25.93
CA ASN A 56 -2.54 -28.00 27.21
C ASN A 56 -2.23 -26.49 27.27
N ALA A 57 -1.73 -25.95 26.17
CA ALA A 57 -1.56 -24.53 25.93
C ALA A 57 -2.53 -24.09 24.82
N SER A 58 -3.15 -22.94 25.03
CA SER A 58 -4.07 -22.30 24.09
C SER A 58 -3.56 -20.95 23.65
N LEU A 59 -3.95 -20.56 22.45
CA LEU A 59 -3.75 -19.23 21.93
C LEU A 59 -5.11 -18.57 21.79
N ARG A 60 -5.29 -17.48 22.52
CA ARG A 60 -6.39 -16.55 22.35
C ARG A 60 -5.97 -15.49 21.33
N MET A 61 -6.75 -15.35 20.27
CA MET A 61 -6.54 -14.43 19.16
C MET A 61 -7.71 -13.48 19.07
N SER A 62 -7.43 -12.19 19.04
CA SER A 62 -8.47 -11.18 18.84
C SER A 62 -8.06 -10.16 17.81
N LEU A 63 -9.02 -9.59 17.10
CA LEU A 63 -8.76 -8.47 16.22
C LEU A 63 -8.22 -7.28 17.04
N SER A 64 -7.26 -6.56 16.48
CA SER A 64 -6.73 -5.33 17.06
C SER A 64 -6.72 -4.26 15.98
N CYS A 65 -7.33 -3.12 16.28
CA CYS A 65 -7.39 -1.98 15.39
C CYS A 65 -6.99 -0.74 16.18
N ASP A 66 -5.92 -0.07 15.75
CA ASP A 66 -5.62 1.27 16.24
C ASP A 66 -5.87 2.28 15.14
N PHE A 67 -6.55 3.35 15.50
CA PHE A 67 -6.80 4.46 14.61
C PHE A 67 -5.51 5.18 14.18
N VAL A 68 -5.41 5.58 12.91
CA VAL A 68 -4.32 6.45 12.41
C VAL A 68 -4.87 7.83 11.98
N TYR A 69 -5.88 7.88 11.10
CA TYR A 69 -6.50 9.13 10.64
C TYR A 69 -7.92 8.94 10.08
N GLY A 70 -8.75 10.01 10.04
CA GLY A 70 -10.12 9.98 9.49
C GLY A 70 -11.26 9.61 10.46
N ASN A 71 -11.03 9.70 11.78
CA ASN A 71 -11.92 9.31 12.89
C ASN A 71 -12.75 8.02 12.64
N THR A 72 -12.07 6.87 12.56
CA THR A 72 -12.69 5.56 12.24
C THR A 72 -12.63 4.59 13.42
N SER A 73 -13.51 3.60 13.38
CA SER A 73 -13.45 2.38 14.18
C SER A 73 -13.52 1.17 13.26
N CYS A 74 -13.03 0.02 13.73
CA CYS A 74 -13.36 -1.25 13.10
C CYS A 74 -14.44 -1.89 13.98
N GLY A 75 -15.54 -2.33 13.38
CA GLY A 75 -16.59 -3.00 14.15
C GLY A 75 -16.01 -4.26 14.82
N ASP A 76 -16.39 -4.49 16.09
CA ASP A 76 -16.19 -5.79 16.72
C ASP A 76 -16.89 -6.83 15.86
N ALA A 77 -16.11 -7.68 15.18
CA ALA A 77 -16.67 -8.81 14.47
C ALA A 77 -17.46 -9.69 15.46
N PRO A 78 -18.62 -10.24 15.09
CA PRO A 78 -19.21 -11.33 15.88
C PRO A 78 -18.16 -12.44 16.05
N GLY A 79 -17.79 -12.77 17.30
CA GLY A 79 -16.68 -13.71 17.55
C GLY A 79 -15.28 -13.09 17.43
N SER A 80 -15.12 -11.79 17.69
CA SER A 80 -13.86 -11.01 17.66
C SER A 80 -12.69 -11.57 18.48
N CYS A 81 -12.90 -12.69 19.18
CA CYS A 81 -11.94 -13.41 19.96
C CYS A 81 -12.14 -14.93 19.75
N HIS A 82 -11.10 -15.60 19.25
CA HIS A 82 -11.03 -17.04 19.13
C HIS A 82 -9.99 -17.60 20.08
N GLU A 83 -10.32 -18.67 20.80
CA GLU A 83 -9.37 -19.39 21.64
C GLU A 83 -9.37 -20.87 21.24
N ALA A 84 -8.18 -21.42 21.01
CA ALA A 84 -8.01 -22.85 20.75
C ALA A 84 -6.62 -23.31 21.20
N THR A 85 -6.49 -24.61 21.45
CA THR A 85 -5.20 -25.21 21.77
C THR A 85 -4.25 -25.13 20.58
N PHE A 86 -2.94 -25.06 20.83
CA PHE A 86 -1.97 -25.08 19.72
C PHE A 86 -2.06 -26.36 18.88
N ALA A 87 -2.45 -27.50 19.47
CA ALA A 87 -2.69 -28.74 18.75
C ALA A 87 -3.87 -28.61 17.75
N GLN A 88 -4.98 -27.99 18.19
CA GLN A 88 -6.13 -27.74 17.31
C GLN A 88 -5.78 -26.77 16.18
N LEU A 89 -5.04 -25.71 16.50
CA LEU A 89 -4.66 -24.69 15.52
C LEU A 89 -3.71 -25.25 14.45
N ALA A 90 -2.77 -26.11 14.84
CA ALA A 90 -1.83 -26.75 13.91
C ALA A 90 -2.47 -27.81 13.00
N ALA A 91 -3.57 -28.42 13.43
CA ALA A 91 -4.28 -29.46 12.67
C ALA A 91 -5.50 -28.91 11.89
N GLY A 92 -5.91 -27.67 12.17
CA GLY A 92 -7.15 -27.09 11.68
C GLY A 92 -7.02 -26.25 10.41
N THR A 93 -8.15 -25.72 9.95
CA THR A 93 -8.20 -24.68 8.93
C THR A 93 -7.77 -23.33 9.51
N PRO A 94 -7.23 -22.41 8.69
CA PRO A 94 -6.91 -21.07 9.16
C PRO A 94 -8.12 -20.38 9.79
N LEU A 95 -7.88 -19.63 10.84
CA LEU A 95 -8.90 -18.76 11.43
C LEU A 95 -9.05 -17.52 10.58
N GLU A 96 -10.29 -17.11 10.32
CA GLU A 96 -10.60 -15.93 9.53
C GLU A 96 -11.27 -14.87 10.42
N PHE A 97 -10.70 -13.67 10.42
CA PHE A 97 -11.28 -12.49 11.04
C PHE A 97 -11.74 -11.56 9.92
N THR A 98 -13.02 -11.21 9.92
CA THR A 98 -13.58 -10.22 8.99
C THR A 98 -14.07 -9.03 9.78
N THR A 99 -13.63 -7.83 9.40
CA THR A 99 -14.10 -6.58 9.99
C THR A 99 -14.56 -5.61 8.92
N THR A 100 -15.47 -4.74 9.30
CA THR A 100 -15.93 -3.61 8.50
C THR A 100 -15.36 -2.34 9.12
N VAL A 101 -14.75 -1.49 8.28
CA VAL A 101 -14.13 -0.23 8.70
C VAL A 101 -15.14 0.90 8.55
N ASP A 102 -15.42 1.64 9.61
CA ASP A 102 -16.34 2.77 9.56
C ASP A 102 -15.75 3.91 8.74
N LEU A 103 -16.36 4.24 7.61
CA LEU A 103 -15.89 5.33 6.78
C LEU A 103 -16.44 6.66 7.28
N PRO A 104 -15.63 7.72 7.36
CA PRO A 104 -16.10 9.05 7.75
C PRO A 104 -17.19 9.57 6.80
N ALA A 105 -17.94 10.56 7.26
CA ALA A 105 -18.86 11.31 6.40
C ALA A 105 -18.07 12.03 5.30
N ALA A 106 -18.67 12.15 4.10
CA ALA A 106 -18.07 12.95 3.03
C ALA A 106 -18.17 14.43 3.36
N THR A 107 -17.08 15.16 3.16
CA THR A 107 -17.03 16.63 3.20
C THR A 107 -16.32 17.15 1.95
N PRO A 108 -16.40 18.45 1.62
CA PRO A 108 -15.63 19.03 0.52
C PRO A 108 -14.12 18.79 0.64
N GLU A 109 -13.59 18.74 1.86
CA GLU A 109 -12.17 18.51 2.16
C GLU A 109 -11.79 17.02 2.17
N LEU A 110 -12.78 16.14 2.40
CA LEU A 110 -12.60 14.68 2.41
C LEU A 110 -13.62 13.99 1.49
N PRO A 111 -13.62 14.29 0.17
CA PRO A 111 -14.63 13.78 -0.74
C PRO A 111 -14.54 12.26 -0.94
N ASP A 112 -13.32 11.72 -0.84
CA ASP A 112 -13.07 10.28 -0.99
C ASP A 112 -13.28 9.49 0.32
N ARG A 113 -13.62 10.16 1.43
CA ARG A 113 -13.89 9.53 2.74
C ARG A 113 -12.74 8.63 3.21
N LYS A 114 -11.49 9.02 2.93
CA LYS A 114 -10.30 8.25 3.26
C LYS A 114 -10.12 8.13 4.77
N THR A 115 -9.77 6.92 5.22
CA THR A 115 -9.39 6.65 6.61
C THR A 115 -8.31 5.58 6.70
N GLY A 116 -7.48 5.63 7.74
CA GLY A 116 -6.40 4.69 7.98
C GLY A 116 -6.42 4.12 9.39
N LEU A 117 -6.09 2.83 9.49
CA LEU A 117 -5.96 2.08 10.74
C LEU A 117 -4.74 1.14 10.71
N ASN A 118 -4.15 0.89 11.87
CA ASN A 118 -3.27 -0.24 12.10
C ASN A 118 -4.13 -1.45 12.45
N LEU A 119 -4.42 -2.28 11.46
CA LEU A 119 -5.22 -3.50 11.61
C LEU A 119 -4.31 -4.69 11.87
N GLY A 120 -4.68 -5.53 12.81
CA GLY A 120 -3.90 -6.71 13.15
C GLY A 120 -4.64 -7.73 13.99
N VAL A 121 -3.88 -8.73 14.42
CA VAL A 121 -4.34 -9.75 15.37
C VAL A 121 -3.45 -9.70 16.59
N LYS A 122 -4.09 -9.59 17.76
CA LYS A 122 -3.45 -9.73 19.07
C LYS A 122 -3.47 -11.20 19.47
N PHE A 123 -2.36 -11.65 20.04
CA PHE A 123 -2.14 -13.01 20.51
C PHE A 123 -1.87 -13.01 22.02
N ASP A 124 -2.65 -13.79 22.75
CA ASP A 124 -2.54 -14.00 24.19
C ASP A 124 -2.43 -15.52 24.44
N ALA A 125 -1.34 -15.99 25.04
CA ALA A 125 -1.15 -17.41 25.34
C ALA A 125 -1.69 -17.76 26.74
N LEU A 126 -2.35 -18.91 26.85
CA LEU A 126 -2.91 -19.44 28.09
C LEU A 126 -2.42 -20.88 28.31
N THR A 127 -2.35 -21.31 29.57
CA THR A 127 -2.01 -22.70 29.93
C THR A 127 -2.88 -23.19 31.08
N THR A 128 -3.24 -24.47 31.05
CA THR A 128 -3.99 -25.11 32.14
C THR A 128 -3.11 -25.41 33.36
N LEU A 129 -1.78 -25.36 33.24
CA LEU A 129 -0.84 -25.56 34.35
C LEU A 129 -0.86 -24.41 35.37
N ALA A 130 -1.30 -23.23 34.94
CA ALA A 130 -1.53 -22.05 35.76
C ALA A 130 -2.85 -21.42 35.31
N ALA A 131 -3.94 -22.16 35.53
CA ALA A 131 -5.27 -21.82 35.03
C ALA A 131 -5.64 -20.37 35.36
N GLY A 132 -6.12 -19.64 34.34
CA GLY A 132 -6.51 -18.24 34.46
C GLY A 132 -5.37 -17.21 34.30
N GLN A 133 -4.11 -17.64 34.15
CA GLN A 133 -3.02 -16.74 33.78
C GLN A 133 -2.94 -16.55 32.26
N THR A 134 -2.82 -15.30 31.85
CA THR A 134 -2.63 -14.90 30.45
C THR A 134 -1.21 -14.35 30.27
N PHE A 135 -0.54 -14.80 29.22
CA PHE A 135 0.79 -14.33 28.83
C PHE A 135 0.68 -13.63 27.47
N PRO A 136 0.92 -12.32 27.37
CA PRO A 136 0.92 -11.63 26.08
C PRO A 136 1.94 -12.27 25.14
N ALA A 137 1.49 -12.73 23.97
CA ALA A 137 2.34 -13.38 22.97
C ALA A 137 2.73 -12.42 21.83
N GLY A 138 2.04 -11.29 21.69
CA GLY A 138 2.38 -10.20 20.78
C GLY A 138 1.19 -9.73 19.96
N THR A 139 1.42 -8.71 19.11
CA THR A 139 0.42 -8.22 18.16
C THR A 139 1.10 -7.98 16.83
N ILE A 140 0.52 -8.48 15.74
CA ILE A 140 1.01 -8.27 14.38
C ILE A 140 0.02 -7.35 13.69
N LYS A 141 0.46 -6.15 13.30
CA LYS A 141 -0.37 -5.13 12.64
C LYS A 141 0.19 -4.75 11.27
N SER A 142 -0.69 -4.27 10.40
CA SER A 142 -0.37 -3.64 9.14
C SER A 142 -1.23 -2.39 8.94
N VAL A 143 -0.71 -1.42 8.20
CA VAL A 143 -1.46 -0.21 7.86
C VAL A 143 -2.48 -0.56 6.78
N VAL A 144 -3.75 -0.39 7.10
CA VAL A 144 -4.86 -0.50 6.16
C VAL A 144 -5.46 0.88 5.95
N ARG A 145 -5.71 1.22 4.70
CA ARG A 145 -6.49 2.39 4.33
C ARG A 145 -7.79 1.95 3.66
N CYS A 146 -8.90 2.52 4.09
CA CYS A 146 -10.17 2.37 3.42
C CYS A 146 -10.66 3.72 2.89
N ASP A 147 -11.46 3.67 1.82
CA ASP A 147 -12.05 4.84 1.20
C ASP A 147 -13.47 4.53 0.74
N GLY A 148 -14.28 5.58 0.64
CA GLY A 148 -15.65 5.54 0.14
C GLY A 148 -15.78 6.31 -1.16
N SER A 149 -14.72 6.37 -1.96
CA SER A 149 -14.68 7.19 -3.16
C SER A 149 -15.76 6.79 -4.16
N THR A 150 -16.51 7.77 -4.64
CA THR A 150 -17.61 7.61 -5.60
C THR A 150 -17.20 7.92 -7.03
N ARG A 151 -15.90 8.02 -7.29
CA ARG A 151 -15.36 8.25 -8.64
C ARG A 151 -15.86 7.14 -9.56
N SER A 152 -16.26 7.52 -10.78
CA SER A 152 -16.91 6.62 -11.75
C SER A 152 -16.07 5.40 -12.14
N THR A 153 -14.77 5.45 -11.92
CA THR A 153 -13.86 4.32 -12.14
C THR A 153 -13.90 3.28 -11.01
N PHE A 154 -14.50 3.55 -9.85
CA PHE A 154 -14.48 2.65 -8.70
C PHE A 154 -15.82 1.94 -8.47
N ASN A 155 -15.74 0.72 -7.96
CA ASN A 155 -16.90 -0.14 -7.69
C ASN A 155 -17.46 0.04 -6.28
N GLY A 156 -17.43 1.27 -5.74
CA GLY A 156 -17.85 1.59 -4.38
C GLY A 156 -16.70 1.61 -3.35
N PRO A 157 -16.99 1.48 -2.05
CA PRO A 157 -15.97 1.47 -1.00
C PRO A 157 -14.90 0.37 -1.19
N ALA A 158 -13.71 0.59 -0.67
CA ALA A 158 -12.67 -0.44 -0.61
C ALA A 158 -11.72 -0.25 0.56
N CYS A 159 -10.90 -1.26 0.77
CA CYS A 159 -9.74 -1.21 1.64
C CYS A 159 -8.50 -1.74 0.91
N ILE A 160 -7.35 -1.14 1.17
CA ILE A 160 -6.03 -1.58 0.69
C ILE A 160 -5.04 -1.67 1.86
N PHE A 161 -4.01 -2.50 1.72
CA PHE A 161 -2.88 -2.49 2.64
C PHE A 161 -1.90 -1.40 2.19
N ALA A 162 -1.89 -0.28 2.93
CA ALA A 162 -1.15 0.94 2.59
C ALA A 162 0.24 1.01 3.23
N GLY A 163 0.73 -0.10 3.81
CA GLY A 163 2.06 -0.19 4.42
C GLY A 163 3.23 -0.19 3.43
N VAL A 164 2.96 -0.12 2.13
CA VAL A 164 3.96 -0.06 1.06
C VAL A 164 3.63 1.09 0.10
N VAL A 165 4.67 1.70 -0.47
CA VAL A 165 4.51 2.74 -1.50
C VAL A 165 4.15 2.05 -2.82
N PRO A 166 2.99 2.36 -3.43
CA PRO A 166 2.60 1.82 -4.73
C PRO A 166 3.62 2.18 -5.81
N GLN A 167 3.86 1.26 -6.75
CA GLN A 167 4.87 1.44 -7.80
C GLN A 167 4.24 1.32 -9.19
N TRP A 168 4.41 2.35 -10.01
CA TRP A 168 4.15 2.31 -11.43
C TRP A 168 5.44 1.97 -12.17
N THR A 169 5.49 0.78 -12.78
CA THR A 169 6.71 0.26 -13.40
C THR A 169 6.60 0.24 -14.92
N LEU A 170 7.60 0.79 -15.60
CA LEU A 170 7.68 0.91 -17.05
C LEU A 170 8.96 0.21 -17.57
N ASN A 171 8.81 -0.77 -18.45
CA ASN A 171 9.93 -1.46 -19.08
C ASN A 171 10.26 -0.81 -20.43
N ARG A 172 11.50 -0.33 -20.62
CA ARG A 172 11.98 0.30 -21.86
C ARG A 172 12.00 -0.64 -23.06
N ALA A 173 11.96 -1.95 -22.83
CA ALA A 173 11.88 -2.98 -23.87
C ALA A 173 10.43 -3.43 -24.16
N ASP A 174 9.43 -2.90 -23.45
CA ASP A 174 8.02 -3.19 -23.73
C ASP A 174 7.63 -2.59 -25.09
N GLY A 175 7.11 -3.41 -26.00
CA GLY A 175 6.67 -2.95 -27.33
C GLY A 175 5.42 -2.07 -27.30
N GLU A 176 4.66 -2.08 -26.20
CA GLU A 176 3.41 -1.32 -26.07
C GLU A 176 3.60 0.06 -25.43
N VAL A 177 4.67 0.27 -24.65
CA VAL A 177 4.91 1.53 -23.90
C VAL A 177 6.38 1.94 -23.84
N GLY A 178 7.25 1.30 -24.63
CA GLY A 178 8.70 1.45 -24.56
C GLY A 178 9.20 2.88 -24.77
N ASP A 179 8.56 3.68 -25.61
CA ASP A 179 8.97 5.07 -25.85
C ASP A 179 8.61 5.99 -24.69
N VAL A 180 7.45 5.79 -24.06
CA VAL A 180 7.09 6.42 -22.78
C VAL A 180 8.11 6.03 -21.71
N ALA A 181 8.41 4.73 -21.59
CA ALA A 181 9.36 4.21 -20.62
C ALA A 181 10.78 4.80 -20.81
N LYS A 182 11.24 4.95 -22.06
CA LYS A 182 12.53 5.60 -22.37
C LYS A 182 12.52 7.08 -22.01
N HIS A 183 11.42 7.78 -22.30
CA HIS A 183 11.27 9.19 -21.93
C HIS A 183 11.30 9.38 -20.41
N VAL A 184 10.50 8.62 -19.66
CA VAL A 184 10.48 8.64 -18.19
C VAL A 184 11.85 8.27 -17.61
N TYR A 185 12.52 7.26 -18.17
CA TYR A 185 13.88 6.91 -17.74
C TYR A 185 14.86 8.07 -17.92
N GLN A 186 14.82 8.73 -19.08
CA GLN A 186 15.69 9.87 -19.37
C GLN A 186 15.39 11.03 -18.42
N ALA A 187 14.11 11.35 -18.19
CA ALA A 187 13.70 12.40 -17.27
C ALA A 187 14.19 12.17 -15.84
N ILE A 188 14.14 10.94 -15.34
CA ILE A 188 14.59 10.60 -13.98
C ILE A 188 16.13 10.55 -13.87
N ASN A 189 16.81 9.94 -14.85
CA ASN A 189 18.23 9.59 -14.71
C ASN A 189 19.18 10.58 -15.39
N ASP A 190 18.69 11.37 -16.34
CA ASP A 190 19.46 12.40 -17.04
C ASP A 190 18.56 13.63 -17.30
N PRO A 191 18.02 14.26 -16.25
CA PRO A 191 17.05 15.35 -16.38
C PRO A 191 17.59 16.54 -17.18
N ASN A 192 18.89 16.84 -17.09
CA ASN A 192 19.50 17.96 -17.83
C ASN A 192 19.54 17.76 -19.35
N SER A 193 19.45 16.52 -19.83
CA SER A 193 19.34 16.22 -21.27
C SER A 193 17.94 16.40 -21.84
N THR A 194 16.95 16.69 -20.99
CA THR A 194 15.54 16.77 -21.38
C THR A 194 15.07 18.19 -21.61
N VAL A 195 13.97 18.36 -22.35
CA VAL A 195 13.35 19.67 -22.59
C VAL A 195 12.14 19.91 -21.68
N PRO A 196 11.85 21.15 -21.25
CA PRO A 196 12.66 22.35 -21.48
C PRO A 196 13.99 22.27 -20.72
N PRO A 197 15.09 22.82 -21.27
CA PRO A 197 16.35 22.88 -20.57
C PRO A 197 16.22 23.81 -19.35
N ASP A 198 16.92 23.46 -18.27
CA ASP A 198 17.15 24.36 -17.15
C ASP A 198 18.46 25.15 -17.40
N PRO A 199 18.42 26.49 -17.50
CA PRO A 199 19.62 27.30 -17.72
C PRO A 199 20.70 27.13 -16.65
N SER A 200 20.32 26.70 -15.43
CA SER A 200 21.26 26.46 -14.33
C SER A 200 21.99 25.12 -14.43
N GLY A 201 21.50 24.19 -15.25
CA GLY A 201 22.01 22.82 -15.34
C GLY A 201 21.74 21.98 -14.08
N ASN A 202 20.84 22.41 -13.19
CA ASN A 202 20.49 21.71 -11.95
C ASN A 202 19.07 21.12 -12.00
N LYS A 203 18.61 20.73 -13.20
CA LYS A 203 17.27 20.21 -13.39
C LYS A 203 17.07 18.93 -12.56
N TYR A 204 15.99 18.88 -11.80
CA TYR A 204 15.64 17.73 -10.97
C TYR A 204 14.19 17.32 -11.24
N ILE A 205 14.00 16.10 -11.73
CA ILE A 205 12.66 15.56 -11.98
C ILE A 205 12.44 14.39 -11.00
N PRO A 206 11.47 14.48 -10.09
CA PRO A 206 11.27 13.46 -9.06
C PRO A 206 10.65 12.18 -9.64
N TYR A 207 10.99 11.05 -9.01
CA TYR A 207 10.38 9.74 -9.29
C TYR A 207 9.36 9.30 -8.23
N ASN A 208 9.30 9.98 -7.08
CA ASN A 208 8.18 9.84 -6.14
C ASN A 208 7.22 10.99 -6.44
N LEU A 209 5.97 10.65 -6.77
CA LEU A 209 4.95 11.58 -7.21
C LEU A 209 3.75 11.52 -6.27
N THR A 210 2.98 12.60 -6.24
CA THR A 210 1.77 12.75 -5.45
C THR A 210 0.59 12.91 -6.40
N ARG A 211 -0.41 12.04 -6.29
CA ARG A 211 -1.58 12.04 -7.19
C ARG A 211 -2.41 13.33 -7.01
N THR A 212 -2.78 13.95 -8.12
CA THR A 212 -3.81 15.01 -8.16
C THR A 212 -4.94 14.69 -9.13
N VAL A 213 -6.16 14.64 -8.63
CA VAL A 213 -7.38 14.34 -9.39
C VAL A 213 -8.09 15.60 -9.87
N ASP A 214 -7.55 16.78 -9.56
CA ASP A 214 -8.09 18.06 -10.02
C ASP A 214 -8.00 18.12 -11.54
N THR A 215 -9.16 18.09 -12.21
CA THR A 215 -9.24 18.09 -13.67
C THR A 215 -8.74 19.39 -14.28
N ASN A 216 -8.86 20.52 -13.57
CA ASN A 216 -8.39 21.81 -14.05
C ASN A 216 -6.87 21.87 -13.99
N LEU A 217 -6.27 21.43 -12.87
CA LEU A 217 -4.82 21.32 -12.77
C LEU A 217 -4.27 20.34 -13.81
N ASN A 218 -4.88 19.15 -13.95
CA ASN A 218 -4.47 18.16 -14.94
C ASN A 218 -4.52 18.73 -16.37
N GLN A 219 -5.57 19.47 -16.71
CA GLN A 219 -5.71 20.08 -18.02
C GLN A 219 -4.67 21.20 -18.25
N ALA A 220 -4.48 22.07 -17.26
CA ALA A 220 -3.46 23.11 -17.34
C ALA A 220 -2.08 22.49 -17.57
N GLN A 221 -1.73 21.43 -16.83
CA GLN A 221 -0.43 20.75 -16.97
C GLN A 221 -0.23 20.23 -18.40
N ARG A 222 -1.24 19.57 -18.95
CA ARG A 222 -1.23 19.10 -20.36
C ARG A 222 -1.06 20.23 -21.36
N ASP A 223 -1.74 21.36 -21.15
CA ASP A 223 -1.65 22.50 -22.05
C ASP A 223 -0.26 23.14 -22.03
N ARG A 224 0.36 23.22 -20.85
CA ARG A 224 1.75 23.67 -20.70
C ARG A 224 2.73 22.70 -21.37
N ALA A 225 2.56 21.38 -21.20
CA ALA A 225 3.38 20.40 -21.89
C ALA A 225 3.28 20.51 -23.41
N LYS A 226 2.05 20.56 -23.94
CA LYS A 226 1.79 20.76 -25.38
C LYS A 226 2.41 22.04 -25.92
N TYR A 227 2.35 23.13 -25.14
CA TYR A 227 3.02 24.38 -25.50
C TYR A 227 4.54 24.20 -25.62
N GLN A 228 5.18 23.52 -24.66
CA GLN A 228 6.62 23.23 -24.74
C GLN A 228 6.95 22.31 -25.91
N CYS A 229 6.18 21.25 -26.16
CA CYS A 229 6.41 20.38 -27.31
C CYS A 229 6.39 21.15 -28.63
N LYS A 230 5.39 22.03 -28.84
CA LYS A 230 5.33 22.90 -30.03
C LYS A 230 6.49 23.88 -30.16
N LYS A 231 7.10 24.26 -29.03
CA LYS A 231 8.25 25.17 -29.00
C LYS A 231 9.56 24.47 -29.37
N TRP A 232 9.73 23.22 -28.97
CA TRP A 232 11.00 22.50 -29.08
C TRP A 232 11.05 21.45 -30.19
N PHE A 233 9.89 21.01 -30.68
CA PHE A 233 9.79 19.94 -31.66
C PHE A 233 8.82 20.29 -32.78
N ASN A 234 9.09 19.71 -33.96
CA ASN A 234 8.12 19.64 -35.05
C ASN A 234 7.46 18.27 -34.96
N SER A 235 6.14 18.22 -34.83
CA SER A 235 5.39 16.97 -34.67
C SER A 235 5.05 16.31 -36.00
N GLU A 236 5.28 15.01 -36.08
CA GLU A 236 4.70 14.16 -37.11
C GLU A 236 3.27 13.70 -36.75
N PRO A 237 2.44 13.26 -37.71
CA PRO A 237 1.04 12.91 -37.46
C PRO A 237 0.80 11.77 -36.46
N ASP A 238 1.77 10.87 -36.30
CA ASP A 238 1.73 9.70 -35.43
C ASP A 238 2.44 9.91 -34.08
N GLU A 239 2.84 11.15 -33.78
CA GLU A 239 3.47 11.50 -32.51
C GLU A 239 2.54 12.28 -31.58
N GLN A 240 2.65 12.01 -30.28
CA GLN A 240 2.02 12.79 -29.22
C GLN A 240 3.05 13.34 -28.25
N CYS A 241 2.74 14.50 -27.69
CA CYS A 241 3.52 15.09 -26.61
C CYS A 241 3.27 14.29 -25.33
N ASP A 242 4.31 13.59 -24.87
CA ASP A 242 4.37 12.98 -23.55
C ASP A 242 5.02 13.92 -22.55
N GLU A 243 4.67 13.75 -21.28
CA GLU A 243 5.05 14.64 -20.18
C GLU A 243 5.41 13.84 -18.92
N TYR A 244 6.55 14.17 -18.33
CA TYR A 244 6.97 13.60 -17.05
C TYR A 244 7.57 14.67 -16.12
N PRO A 245 7.10 14.84 -14.86
CA PRO A 245 6.08 14.03 -14.20
C PRO A 245 4.69 14.15 -14.83
N PHE A 246 3.86 13.12 -14.62
CA PHE A 246 2.55 13.03 -15.27
C PHE A 246 1.67 14.22 -14.92
N ALA A 247 0.83 14.71 -15.85
CA ALA A 247 -0.17 15.73 -15.53
C ALA A 247 -1.21 15.29 -14.49
N SER A 248 -1.21 14.03 -14.08
CA SER A 248 -2.05 13.49 -13.01
C SER A 248 -1.31 13.46 -11.65
N SER A 249 -0.21 14.21 -11.53
CA SER A 249 0.58 14.40 -10.30
C SER A 249 0.76 15.89 -9.99
N TYR A 250 0.98 16.22 -8.71
CA TYR A 250 1.27 17.59 -8.27
C TYR A 250 2.64 18.08 -8.74
N GLU A 251 3.57 17.16 -9.00
CA GLU A 251 4.91 17.44 -9.50
C GLU A 251 4.96 17.62 -11.02
N GLY A 252 3.80 17.68 -11.70
CA GLY A 252 3.71 17.88 -13.14
C GLY A 252 4.26 19.24 -13.60
N THR A 253 3.85 19.70 -14.78
CA THR A 253 4.56 20.82 -15.44
C THR A 253 4.45 22.19 -14.74
N PHE A 254 3.61 22.33 -13.72
CA PHE A 254 3.49 23.55 -12.90
C PHE A 254 4.32 23.50 -11.61
N ASN A 255 5.24 22.54 -11.49
CA ASN A 255 6.17 22.45 -10.38
C ASN A 255 7.22 23.57 -10.40
N ASP A 256 7.88 23.80 -9.26
CA ASP A 256 8.98 24.75 -9.09
C ASP A 256 10.32 24.01 -8.87
N PRO A 257 11.43 24.41 -9.52
CA PRO A 257 11.55 25.23 -10.72
C PRO A 257 10.59 24.88 -11.86
N GLU A 258 10.14 25.91 -12.57
CA GLU A 258 9.28 25.84 -13.77
C GLU A 258 9.86 25.04 -14.96
N THR A 259 11.03 24.42 -14.77
CA THR A 259 11.76 23.55 -15.69
C THR A 259 11.87 22.11 -15.20
N ASN A 260 11.40 21.76 -14.00
CA ASN A 260 11.49 20.43 -13.39
C ASN A 260 10.44 19.45 -13.93
N TYR A 261 10.32 19.40 -15.25
CA TYR A 261 9.59 18.39 -16.00
C TYR A 261 10.25 18.20 -17.35
N SER A 262 9.92 17.10 -18.01
CA SER A 262 10.35 16.72 -19.34
C SER A 262 9.14 16.60 -20.24
N VAL A 263 9.27 17.07 -21.48
CA VAL A 263 8.34 16.75 -22.56
C VAL A 263 9.08 16.12 -23.72
N LYS A 264 8.40 15.24 -24.46
CA LYS A 264 8.97 14.59 -25.64
C LYS A 264 7.88 14.19 -26.61
N LEU A 265 8.15 14.30 -27.91
CA LEU A 265 7.32 13.65 -28.92
C LEU A 265 7.67 12.16 -28.96
N ILE A 266 6.65 11.32 -28.83
CA ILE A 266 6.76 9.87 -28.86
C ILE A 266 5.59 9.28 -29.66
N ASP A 267 5.69 8.01 -30.01
CA ASP A 267 4.60 7.27 -30.67
C ASP A 267 3.26 7.42 -29.93
N ALA A 268 2.24 7.88 -30.67
CA ALA A 268 0.92 8.16 -30.13
C ALA A 268 0.25 6.92 -29.53
N THR A 269 0.40 5.77 -30.18
CA THR A 269 -0.23 4.51 -29.74
C THR A 269 0.35 4.08 -28.39
N GLN A 270 1.66 4.17 -28.24
CA GLN A 270 2.34 3.84 -26.98
C GLN A 270 1.97 4.82 -25.86
N ASN A 271 1.88 6.12 -26.16
CA ASN A 271 1.49 7.14 -25.20
C ASN A 271 0.06 6.93 -24.67
N GLU A 272 -0.89 6.68 -25.57
CA GLU A 272 -2.29 6.40 -25.21
C GLU A 272 -2.40 5.10 -24.41
N THR A 273 -1.65 4.07 -24.81
CA THR A 273 -1.63 2.78 -24.11
C THR A 273 -1.09 2.92 -22.68
N GLU A 274 -0.01 3.69 -22.46
CA GLU A 274 0.47 3.98 -21.11
C GLU A 274 -0.59 4.69 -20.28
N GLY A 275 -1.20 5.74 -20.83
CA GLY A 275 -2.22 6.52 -20.13
C GLY A 275 -3.40 5.66 -19.69
N TRP A 276 -3.84 4.72 -20.54
CA TRP A 276 -4.88 3.75 -20.19
C TRP A 276 -4.44 2.78 -19.10
N LYS A 277 -3.27 2.12 -19.26
CA LYS A 277 -2.76 1.16 -18.27
C LYS A 277 -2.55 1.81 -16.91
N ARG A 278 -1.99 3.02 -16.87
CA ARG A 278 -1.78 3.79 -15.64
C ARG A 278 -3.11 4.21 -15.00
N GLY A 279 -4.11 4.58 -15.80
CA GLY A 279 -5.46 4.84 -15.33
C GLY A 279 -6.11 3.63 -14.65
N LEU A 280 -5.93 2.44 -15.22
CA LEU A 280 -6.36 1.18 -14.59
C LEU A 280 -5.57 0.87 -13.32
N TRP A 281 -4.27 1.12 -13.31
CA TRP A 281 -3.46 0.92 -12.11
C TRP A 281 -3.88 1.86 -10.96
N TYR A 282 -4.13 3.15 -11.23
CA TYR A 282 -4.71 4.05 -10.23
C TYR A 282 -6.02 3.50 -9.65
N LYS A 283 -6.82 2.81 -10.47
CA LYS A 283 -8.07 2.18 -10.05
C LYS A 283 -7.84 0.94 -9.19
N ASP A 284 -6.97 0.04 -9.62
CA ASP A 284 -6.78 -1.25 -8.97
C ASP A 284 -6.01 -1.12 -7.65
N ASP A 285 -5.04 -0.19 -7.58
CA ASP A 285 -4.28 0.12 -6.36
C ASP A 285 -4.94 1.22 -5.53
N ARG A 286 -6.11 1.73 -5.97
CA ARG A 286 -6.89 2.78 -5.29
C ARG A 286 -6.05 4.04 -5.02
N ILE A 287 -5.25 4.51 -5.97
CA ILE A 287 -4.46 5.73 -5.83
C ILE A 287 -5.38 6.95 -5.94
N LEU A 288 -5.61 7.61 -4.82
CA LEU A 288 -6.51 8.75 -4.66
C LEU A 288 -5.75 10.07 -4.53
N GLU A 289 -6.51 11.15 -4.44
CA GLU A 289 -5.99 12.50 -4.19
C GLU A 289 -4.96 12.53 -3.06
N LEU A 290 -3.81 13.17 -3.27
CA LEU A 290 -2.70 13.27 -2.30
C LEU A 290 -2.01 11.95 -1.94
N ASP A 291 -2.37 10.83 -2.56
CA ASP A 291 -1.63 9.58 -2.35
C ASP A 291 -0.29 9.64 -3.07
N GLY A 292 0.77 9.27 -2.35
CA GLY A 292 2.12 9.15 -2.90
C GLY A 292 2.31 7.81 -3.63
N PHE A 293 3.02 7.86 -4.76
CA PHE A 293 3.43 6.67 -5.50
C PHE A 293 4.82 6.86 -6.12
N ARG A 294 5.46 5.75 -6.49
CA ARG A 294 6.78 5.75 -7.12
C ARG A 294 6.67 5.32 -8.57
N VAL A 295 7.41 5.98 -9.44
CA VAL A 295 7.59 5.57 -10.83
C VAL A 295 8.96 4.94 -11.00
N ILE A 296 9.02 3.79 -11.67
CA ILE A 296 10.27 3.07 -11.95
C ILE A 296 10.31 2.77 -13.44
N ALA A 297 11.25 3.37 -14.16
CA ALA A 297 11.57 2.98 -15.52
C ALA A 297 12.85 2.13 -15.53
N TYR A 298 12.80 0.96 -16.15
CA TYR A 298 13.91 0.00 -16.13
C TYR A 298 14.06 -0.73 -17.47
N GLN A 299 15.11 -1.53 -17.59
CA GLN A 299 15.26 -2.53 -18.64
C GLN A 299 15.86 -3.78 -17.99
N GLU A 300 15.23 -4.93 -18.19
CA GLU A 300 15.80 -6.20 -17.74
C GLU A 300 17.15 -6.43 -18.45
N ARG A 301 18.12 -6.93 -17.68
CA ARG A 301 19.45 -7.29 -18.20
C ARG A 301 19.41 -8.62 -18.91
#